data_AF-A0A2V9D9W8-F1
#
_entry.id   AF-A0A2V9D9W8-F1
#
_cell.length_a   1.000
_cell.length_b   1.000
_cell.length_c   1.000
_cell.angle_alpha   90.00
_cell.angle_beta   90.00
_cell.angle_gamma   90.00
#
_symmetry.space_group_name_H-M   'P 1'
#
loop_
_entity.id
_entity.type
_entity.pdbx_description
1 polymer ?
#
loop_
_entity_poly.entity_id
_entity_poly.type
_entity_poly.pdbx_seq_one_letter_code
_entity_poly.pdbx_strand_id
1 'polypeptide(L)' 'MQTEIRRHSLDTFLDEKRSMAEGGGGVVIPGCPACRKRINTMSQFLDHLADHVLPSLIDRLFPGTSEICRSPDEPR' A
#
# COMPACT_ATOMS: atom_id res chain seq x y z
N MET A 1 11.57 -1.32 10.75
CA MET A 1 11.27 -1.59 9.33
C MET A 1 10.49 -2.89 9.13
N GLN A 2 11.02 -4.06 9.49
CA GLN A 2 10.33 -5.34 9.21
C GLN A 2 8.93 -5.45 9.85
N THR A 3 8.74 -4.89 11.04
CA THR A 3 7.44 -4.84 11.75
C THR A 3 6.38 -4.04 11.00
N GLU A 4 6.79 -3.00 10.28
CA GLU A 4 5.88 -2.14 9.51
C GLU A 4 5.48 -2.81 8.20
N ILE A 5 6.43 -3.43 7.49
CA ILE A 5 6.13 -4.22 6.28
C ILE A 5 5.16 -5.37 6.60
N ARG A 6 5.34 -6.05 7.74
CA ARG A 6 4.46 -7.15 8.18
C ARG A 6 3.02 -6.71 8.51
N ARG A 7 2.75 -5.41 8.70
CA ARG A 7 1.38 -4.90 8.85
C ARG A 7 0.62 -4.90 7.52
N HIS A 8 1.33 -4.92 6.40
CA HIS A 8 0.75 -5.07 5.08
C HIS A 8 0.68 -6.57 4.76
N SER A 9 -0.53 -7.08 4.60
CA SER A 9 -0.80 -8.46 4.22
C SER A 9 -1.89 -8.49 3.17
N LEU A 10 -1.89 -9.52 2.33
CA LEU A 10 -3.00 -9.78 1.42
C LEU A 10 -4.05 -10.59 2.17
N ASP A 11 -5.02 -9.89 2.77
CA ASP A 11 -6.07 -10.47 3.59
C ASP A 11 -7.43 -9.92 3.13
N THR A 12 -8.43 -9.88 4.00
CA THR A 12 -9.72 -9.29 3.74
C THR A 12 -10.05 -8.19 4.74
N PHE A 13 -10.82 -7.20 4.31
CA PHE A 13 -11.34 -6.16 5.20
C PHE A 13 -12.77 -5.78 4.82
N LEU A 14 -13.53 -5.27 5.79
CA LEU A 14 -14.89 -4.82 5.56
C LEU A 14 -14.90 -3.45 4.90
N ASP A 15 -15.59 -3.34 3.77
CA ASP A 15 -15.87 -2.05 3.14
C ASP A 15 -17.14 -1.44 3.72
N GLU A 16 -16.97 -0.70 4.81
CA GLU A 16 -18.07 -0.02 5.50
C GLU A 16 -18.78 1.00 4.58
N LYS A 17 -18.06 1.53 3.58
CA LYS A 17 -18.58 2.53 2.64
C LYS A 17 -19.65 1.96 1.70
N ARG A 18 -19.50 0.73 1.19
CA ARG A 18 -20.58 0.03 0.48
C ARG A 18 -21.68 -0.45 1.43
N SER A 19 -21.32 -0.77 2.67
CA SER A 19 -22.23 -1.39 3.63
C SER A 19 -23.40 -0.46 4.04
N MET A 20 -23.21 0.86 4.00
CA MET A 20 -24.27 1.81 4.36
C MET A 20 -25.31 2.04 3.24
N ALA A 21 -25.01 1.65 2.00
CA ALA A 21 -25.93 1.85 0.88
C ALA A 21 -26.97 0.72 0.71
N GLU A 22 -26.70 -0.48 1.23
CA GLU A 22 -27.48 -1.69 0.93
C GLU A 22 -28.06 -2.41 2.17
N GLY A 23 -28.13 -1.76 3.33
CA GLY A 23 -28.99 -2.22 4.45
C GLY A 23 -28.70 -3.60 5.04
N GLY A 24 -27.57 -4.24 4.74
CA GLY A 24 -27.25 -5.57 5.28
C GLY A 24 -25.85 -6.05 4.93
N GLY A 25 -25.12 -6.56 5.94
CA GLY A 25 -23.91 -7.38 5.84
C GLY A 25 -22.71 -6.70 5.18
N GLY A 26 -21.69 -6.34 5.96
CA GLY A 26 -20.54 -5.64 5.39
C GLY A 26 -19.85 -6.42 4.28
N VAL A 27 -19.58 -5.76 3.14
CA VAL A 27 -18.93 -6.43 2.00
C VAL A 27 -17.48 -6.68 2.35
N VAL A 28 -17.11 -7.96 2.47
CA VAL A 28 -15.73 -8.39 2.68
C VAL A 28 -14.98 -8.24 1.35
N ILE A 29 -13.92 -7.42 1.35
CA ILE A 29 -13.09 -7.16 0.18
C ILE A 29 -11.70 -7.79 0.39
N PRO A 30 -11.18 -8.58 -0.56
CA PRO A 30 -9.78 -8.99 -0.54
C PRO A 30 -8.87 -7.79 -0.81
N GLY A 31 -7.82 -7.64 -0.01
CA GLY A 31 -6.83 -6.60 -0.18
C GLY A 31 -5.90 -6.38 1.00
N CYS A 32 -5.26 -5.21 1.04
CA CYS A 32 -4.41 -4.80 2.16
C CYS A 32 -5.27 -4.10 3.23
N PRO A 33 -5.47 -4.69 4.43
CA PRO A 33 -6.30 -4.08 5.47
C PRO A 33 -5.65 -2.82 6.07
N ALA A 34 -4.32 -2.79 6.19
CA ALA A 34 -3.59 -1.62 6.69
C ALA A 34 -3.71 -0.40 5.78
N CYS A 35 -3.78 -0.62 4.46
CA CYS A 35 -3.97 0.45 3.48
C CYS A 35 -5.44 0.65 3.07
N ARG A 36 -6.34 -0.24 3.50
CA ARG A 36 -7.73 -0.36 2.99
C ARG A 36 -7.78 -0.34 1.45
N LYS A 37 -6.81 -1.01 0.80
CA LYS A 37 -6.70 -1.08 -0.67
C LYS A 37 -7.19 -2.43 -1.16
N ARG A 38 -8.17 -2.44 -2.06
CA ARG A 38 -8.63 -3.67 -2.72
C ARG A 38 -7.53 -4.24 -3.61
N ILE A 39 -7.18 -5.50 -3.40
CA ILE A 39 -6.11 -6.20 -4.12
C ILE A 39 -6.58 -7.64 -4.30
N ASN A 40 -6.69 -8.08 -5.56
CA ASN A 40 -7.29 -9.38 -5.87
C ASN A 40 -6.26 -10.47 -6.20
N THR A 41 -4.99 -10.11 -6.40
CA THR A 41 -3.93 -11.05 -6.79
C THR A 41 -2.62 -10.73 -6.06
N MET A 42 -1.76 -11.74 -5.92
CA MET A 42 -0.45 -11.58 -5.28
C MET A 42 0.44 -10.59 -6.04
N SER A 43 0.41 -10.59 -7.38
CA SER A 43 1.17 -9.63 -8.18
C SER A 43 0.76 -8.18 -7.86
N GLN A 44 -0.54 -7.89 -7.83
CA GLN A 44 -1.03 -6.56 -7.44
C GLN A 44 -0.66 -6.18 -5.99
N PHE A 45 -0.50 -7.17 -5.10
CA PHE A 45 -0.02 -6.94 -3.74
C PHE A 45 1.46 -6.54 -3.73
N LEU A 46 2.29 -7.21 -4.52
CA LEU A 46 3.70 -6.86 -4.68
C LEU A 46 3.87 -5.48 -5.32
N ASP A 47 3.11 -5.16 -6.38
CA ASP A 47 3.09 -3.81 -6.97
C ASP A 47 2.68 -2.77 -5.92
N HIS A 48 1.63 -3.04 -5.14
CA HIS A 48 1.22 -2.14 -4.05
C HIS A 48 2.33 -1.90 -3.01
N LEU A 49 3.07 -2.96 -2.64
CA LEU A 49 4.20 -2.83 -1.71
C LEU A 49 5.31 -1.97 -2.33
N ALA A 50 5.66 -2.22 -3.60
CA ALA A 50 6.74 -1.54 -4.30
C ALA A 50 6.44 -0.07 -4.60
N ASP A 51 5.26 0.26 -5.10
CA ASP A 51 4.91 1.61 -5.56
C ASP A 51 4.46 2.55 -4.43
N HIS A 52 3.95 2.01 -3.31
CA HIS A 52 3.32 2.83 -2.29
C HIS A 52 3.87 2.61 -0.89
N VAL A 53 3.99 1.35 -0.45
CA VAL A 53 4.38 1.05 0.93
C VAL A 53 5.86 1.31 1.14
N LEU A 54 6.73 0.63 0.41
CA LEU A 54 8.18 0.74 0.57
C LEU A 54 8.69 2.18 0.41
N PRO A 55 8.28 2.97 -0.60
CA PRO A 55 8.71 4.35 -0.73
C PRO A 55 8.31 5.20 0.48
N SER A 56 7.07 5.06 0.96
CA SER A 56 6.58 5.77 2.14
C SER A 56 7.33 5.37 3.42
N LEU A 57 7.71 4.10 3.53
CA LEU A 57 8.50 3.60 4.67
C LEU A 57 9.93 4.10 4.64
N ILE A 58 10.55 4.13 3.46
CA ILE A 58 11.91 4.64 3.28
C ILE A 58 11.93 6.14 3.62
N ASP A 59 10.98 6.92 3.12
CA ASP A 59 10.86 8.36 3.43
C ASP A 59 10.76 8.63 4.95
N ARG A 60 9.92 7.86 5.65
CA ARG A 60 9.77 7.97 7.11
C ARG A 60 11.02 7.58 7.89
N LEU A 61 11.74 6.56 7.43
CA LEU A 61 12.92 6.04 8.11
C LEU A 61 14.19 6.84 7.79
N PHE A 62 14.22 7.45 6.61
CA PHE A 62 15.37 8.18 6.08
C PHE A 62 14.90 9.50 5.45
N PRO A 63 14.44 10.47 6.28
CA PRO A 63 14.00 11.77 5.78
C PRO A 63 15.14 12.45 5.02
N GLY A 64 14.96 12.65 3.71
CA GLY A 64 15.95 13.27 2.81
C GLY A 64 16.63 12.34 1.80
N THR A 65 16.29 11.05 1.75
CA THR A 65 16.86 10.11 0.75
C THR A 65 16.12 10.08 -0.59
N SER A 66 14.94 10.69 -0.67
CA SER A 66 14.13 10.79 -1.90
C SER A 66 14.78 11.65 -3.00
N GLU A 67 15.82 12.42 -2.68
CA GLU A 67 16.57 13.25 -3.65
C GLU A 67 17.80 12.54 -4.23
N ILE A 68 18.19 11.36 -3.72
CA ILE A 68 19.45 10.70 -4.08
C ILE A 68 19.36 9.95 -5.43
N CYS A 69 18.15 9.67 -5.94
CA CYS A 69 17.96 9.06 -7.27
C CYS A 69 17.62 10.05 -8.40
N ARG A 70 17.59 11.37 -8.16
CA ARG A 70 17.68 12.31 -9.27
C ARG A 70 19.12 12.32 -9.74
N SER A 71 19.41 11.52 -10.77
CA SER A 71 20.67 11.64 -11.52
C SER A 71 20.89 13.12 -11.88
N PRO A 72 21.96 13.77 -11.40
CA PRO A 72 22.35 15.05 -11.97
C PRO A 72 22.98 14.78 -13.34
N ASP A 73 22.37 15.39 -14.36
CA ASP A 73 22.95 15.74 -15.67
C ASP A 73 23.23 14.58 -16.66
N GLU A 74 22.37 14.49 -17.69
CA GLU A 74 22.72 13.86 -18.97
C GLU A 74 23.33 14.96 -19.87
N PRO A 75 24.66 14.95 -20.12
CA PRO A 75 25.27 15.93 -21.00
C PRO A 75 25.00 15.58 -22.46
N ARG A 76 24.61 16.61 -23.22
CA ARG A 76 24.30 16.60 -24.65
C ARG A 76 25.56 16.51 -25.53
#